data_AF-A0A2V2S6V3-F1
#
_entry.id   AF-A0A2V2S6V3-F1
#
_cell.length_a   1.000
_cell.length_b   1.000
_cell.length_c   1.000
_cell.angle_alpha   90.00
_cell.angle_beta   90.00
_cell.angle_gamma   90.00
#
_symmetry.space_group_name_H-M   'P 1'
#
loop_
_entity.id
_entity.type
_entity.pdbx_description
1 polymer ?
#
loop_
_entity_poly.entity_id
_entity_poly.type
_entity_poly.pdbx_seq_one_letter_code
_entity_poly.pdbx_strand_id
1 'polypeptide(L)'
;MGVALTLGFGVAKAQVTNVVTTANIALSGFENQTDATPVRITTRDILTLLGASTGSSFSRNAQLVLLSQNDQLPTFAVRDKLGSNVITTDVSSFLYITEATEVNANRNTLSYSAQTFNFDDQNGTSFTASGFTTLRRGKITGAHIGSVFGVIGLSSQVAGYGSAGGKYTVLSGTITAGSARAEVDD
;
A
#
# COMPACT_ATOMS: atom_id res chain seq x y z
N MET A 1 -10.98 -61.61 -7.62
CA MET A 1 -10.81 -60.68 -6.48
C MET A 1 -9.82 -59.61 -6.92
N GLY A 2 -10.29 -58.40 -7.21
CA GLY A 2 -9.43 -57.27 -7.61
C GLY A 2 -9.45 -56.23 -6.51
N VAL A 3 -8.29 -55.93 -5.93
CA VAL A 3 -8.12 -54.89 -4.91
C VAL A 3 -7.83 -53.58 -5.65
N ALA A 4 -8.75 -52.63 -5.59
CA ALA A 4 -8.55 -51.28 -6.11
C ALA A 4 -7.74 -50.47 -5.08
N LEU A 5 -6.53 -50.07 -5.45
CA LEU A 5 -5.65 -49.21 -4.66
C LEU A 5 -5.93 -47.75 -5.04
N THR A 6 -6.64 -47.01 -4.19
CA THR A 6 -6.93 -45.59 -4.39
C THR A 6 -5.79 -44.74 -3.83
N LEU A 7 -4.97 -44.16 -4.70
CA LEU A 7 -3.95 -43.18 -4.33
C LEU A 7 -4.62 -41.80 -4.16
N GLY A 8 -4.81 -41.37 -2.92
CA GLY A 8 -5.27 -40.02 -2.60
C GLY A 8 -4.15 -39.01 -2.77
N PHE A 9 -4.20 -38.19 -3.83
CA PHE A 9 -3.36 -37.01 -3.95
C PHE A 9 -3.92 -35.90 -3.03
N GLY A 10 -3.32 -35.76 -1.86
CA GLY A 10 -3.57 -34.60 -0.99
C GLY A 10 -2.96 -33.35 -1.64
N VAL A 11 -3.79 -32.46 -2.16
CA VAL A 11 -3.35 -31.13 -2.60
C VAL A 11 -3.08 -30.31 -1.34
N ALA A 12 -1.81 -30.18 -0.95
CA ALA A 12 -1.41 -29.22 0.06
C ALA A 12 -1.64 -27.80 -0.51
N LYS A 13 -2.59 -27.06 0.06
CA LYS A 13 -2.73 -25.63 -0.25
C LYS A 13 -1.51 -24.91 0.31
N ALA A 14 -0.67 -24.34 -0.56
CA ALA A 14 0.39 -23.45 -0.13
C ALA A 14 -0.24 -22.20 0.48
N GLN A 15 -0.03 -21.97 1.79
CA GLN A 15 -0.43 -20.74 2.44
C GLN A 15 0.48 -19.61 1.95
N VAL A 16 -0.10 -18.58 1.34
CA VAL A 16 0.63 -17.39 0.90
C VAL A 16 0.83 -16.49 2.12
N THR A 17 2.08 -16.20 2.45
CA THR A 17 2.39 -15.24 3.52
C THR A 17 2.47 -13.84 2.94
N ASN A 18 1.62 -12.95 3.44
CA ASN A 18 1.61 -11.53 3.14
C ASN A 18 2.55 -10.78 4.09
N VAL A 19 3.26 -9.79 3.56
CA VAL A 19 3.93 -8.75 4.34
C VAL A 19 3.05 -7.50 4.32
N VAL A 20 2.64 -7.06 5.50
CA VAL A 20 1.80 -5.88 5.69
C VAL A 20 2.63 -4.76 6.29
N THR A 21 2.63 -3.58 5.67
CA THR A 21 3.25 -2.37 6.23
C THR A 21 2.24 -1.23 6.29
N THR A 22 2.24 -0.44 7.36
CA THR A 22 1.35 0.73 7.48
C THR A 22 1.92 1.88 6.66
N ALA A 23 1.12 2.41 5.75
CA ALA A 23 1.50 3.52 4.86
C ALA A 23 1.06 4.87 5.43
N ASN A 24 1.94 5.87 5.30
CA ASN A 24 1.68 7.26 5.64
C ASN A 24 1.98 8.14 4.42
N ILE A 25 1.02 8.98 4.06
CA ILE A 25 1.07 9.91 2.94
C ILE A 25 0.85 11.30 3.52
N ALA A 26 1.76 12.20 3.19
CA ALA A 26 1.71 13.60 3.56
C ALA A 26 2.17 14.44 2.38
N LEU A 27 1.21 14.92 1.58
CA LEU A 27 1.44 15.79 0.43
C LEU A 27 0.90 17.19 0.72
N SER A 28 1.58 18.19 0.18
CA SER A 28 1.21 19.59 0.27
C SER A 28 1.53 20.30 -1.03
N GLY A 29 0.86 21.40 -1.32
CA GLY A 29 1.16 22.18 -2.51
C GLY A 29 0.14 23.28 -2.75
N PHE A 30 -0.15 23.57 -4.00
CA PHE A 30 -1.02 24.66 -4.40
C PHE A 30 -1.99 24.24 -5.50
N GLU A 31 -3.23 24.70 -5.39
CA GLU A 31 -4.24 24.57 -6.46
C GLU A 31 -4.30 25.81 -7.34
N ASN A 32 -4.55 25.59 -8.64
CA ASN A 32 -4.71 26.63 -9.63
C ASN A 32 -6.11 27.25 -9.53
N GLN A 33 -6.17 28.46 -8.95
CA GLN A 33 -7.34 29.34 -8.90
C GLN A 33 -6.90 30.76 -9.31
N THR A 34 -7.80 31.74 -9.19
CA THR A 34 -7.47 33.17 -9.33
C THR A 34 -6.23 33.55 -8.51
N ASP A 35 -6.09 32.96 -7.31
CA ASP A 35 -4.91 33.01 -6.47
C ASP A 35 -4.46 31.59 -6.08
N ALA A 36 -3.15 31.36 -6.03
CA ALA A 36 -2.60 30.08 -5.61
C ALA A 36 -3.00 29.76 -4.16
N THR A 37 -3.90 28.79 -3.99
CA THR A 37 -4.44 28.40 -2.68
C THR A 37 -3.69 27.17 -2.16
N PRO A 38 -3.19 27.16 -0.91
CA PRO A 38 -2.49 26.01 -0.37
C PRO A 38 -3.44 24.83 -0.19
N VAL A 39 -2.97 23.64 -0.57
CA VAL A 39 -3.69 22.37 -0.41
C VAL A 39 -2.82 21.36 0.31
N ARG A 40 -3.46 20.46 1.06
CA ARG A 40 -2.81 19.35 1.76
C ARG A 40 -3.62 18.07 1.58
N ILE A 41 -2.94 16.97 1.30
CA ILE A 41 -3.52 15.63 1.21
C ILE A 41 -2.76 14.73 2.17
N THR A 42 -3.46 14.21 3.17
CA THR A 42 -2.91 13.28 4.16
C THR A 42 -3.50 11.88 3.98
N THR A 43 -2.92 10.86 4.63
CA THR A 43 -3.53 9.52 4.70
C THR A 43 -4.98 9.57 5.18
N ARG A 44 -5.32 10.46 6.10
CA ARG A 44 -6.69 10.57 6.62
C ARG A 44 -7.66 11.09 5.57
N ASP A 45 -7.22 12.03 4.75
CA ASP A 45 -8.03 12.54 3.64
C ASP A 45 -8.24 11.42 2.61
N ILE A 46 -7.18 10.69 2.26
CA ILE A 46 -7.24 9.54 1.35
C ILE A 46 -8.21 8.47 1.88
N LEU A 47 -8.14 8.10 3.16
CA LEU A 47 -9.07 7.13 3.76
C LEU A 47 -10.53 7.62 3.69
N THR A 48 -10.76 8.91 3.91
CA THR A 48 -12.11 9.51 3.82
C THR A 48 -12.63 9.45 2.39
N LEU A 49 -11.80 9.81 1.41
CA LEU A 49 -12.15 9.76 -0.02
C LEU A 49 -12.37 8.33 -0.51
N LEU A 50 -11.52 7.38 -0.12
CA LEU A 50 -11.69 5.96 -0.42
C LEU A 50 -12.98 5.41 0.17
N GLY A 51 -13.32 5.78 1.41
CA GLY A 51 -14.59 5.37 2.03
C GLY A 51 -15.79 5.83 1.21
N ALA A 52 -15.80 7.09 0.79
CA ALA A 52 -16.85 7.63 -0.09
C ALA A 52 -16.90 6.89 -1.45
N SER A 53 -15.74 6.65 -2.07
CA SER A 53 -15.63 6.07 -3.42
C SER A 53 -16.00 4.59 -3.46
N THR A 54 -15.70 3.85 -2.39
CA THR A 54 -16.00 2.41 -2.27
C THR A 54 -17.38 2.13 -1.67
N GLY A 55 -18.10 3.16 -1.23
CA GLY A 55 -19.33 3.01 -0.44
C GLY A 55 -19.09 2.40 0.95
N SER A 56 -17.84 2.36 1.42
CA SER A 56 -17.46 1.82 2.72
C SER A 56 -17.33 2.91 3.77
N SER A 57 -17.79 2.64 4.99
CA SER A 57 -17.55 3.55 6.14
C SER A 57 -16.38 3.04 6.97
N PHE A 58 -15.18 3.53 6.66
CA PHE A 58 -14.00 3.19 7.45
C PHE A 58 -14.03 3.87 8.82
N SER A 59 -13.66 3.11 9.85
CA SER A 59 -13.59 3.62 11.21
C SER A 59 -12.45 4.64 11.37
N ARG A 60 -12.47 5.38 12.50
CA ARG A 60 -11.37 6.31 12.84
C ARG A 60 -10.03 5.61 13.07
N ASN A 61 -10.03 4.28 13.25
CA ASN A 61 -8.85 3.47 13.47
C ASN A 61 -8.38 2.76 12.19
N ALA A 62 -9.05 3.00 11.05
CA ALA A 62 -8.64 2.43 9.79
C ALA A 62 -7.23 2.91 9.39
N GLN A 63 -6.46 2.01 8.81
CA GLN A 63 -5.10 2.24 8.39
C GLN A 63 -4.97 1.97 6.89
N LEU A 64 -4.27 2.85 6.20
CA LEU A 64 -3.79 2.53 4.87
C LEU A 64 -2.58 1.61 5.01
N VAL A 65 -2.59 0.49 4.29
CA VAL A 65 -1.50 -0.50 4.34
C VAL A 65 -1.04 -0.87 2.94
N LEU A 66 0.22 -1.27 2.84
CA LEU A 66 0.80 -1.93 1.68
C LEU A 66 0.89 -3.42 1.97
N LEU A 67 0.36 -4.22 1.05
CA LEU A 67 0.39 -5.68 1.07
C LEU A 67 1.38 -6.15 -0.01
N SER A 68 2.41 -6.89 0.37
CA SER A 68 3.35 -7.52 -0.56
C SER A 68 3.32 -9.04 -0.39
N GLN A 69 3.31 -9.74 -1.51
CA GLN A 69 3.42 -11.20 -1.59
C GLN A 69 4.70 -11.57 -2.32
N ASN A 70 5.51 -12.45 -1.76
CA ASN A 70 6.70 -13.01 -2.42
C ASN A 70 7.63 -11.96 -3.04
N ASP A 71 7.79 -10.82 -2.35
CA ASP A 71 8.62 -9.72 -2.80
C ASP A 71 8.17 -9.01 -4.10
N GLN A 72 6.90 -9.17 -4.46
CA GLN A 72 6.26 -8.41 -5.53
C GLN A 72 5.97 -6.97 -5.09
N LEU A 73 5.81 -6.10 -6.09
CA LEU A 73 5.39 -4.72 -5.88
C LEU A 73 4.10 -4.69 -5.03
N PRO A 74 4.08 -3.96 -3.90
CA PRO A 74 2.95 -4.04 -3.02
C PRO A 74 1.72 -3.35 -3.60
N THR A 75 0.55 -3.84 -3.22
CA THR A 75 -0.75 -3.21 -3.47
C THR A 75 -1.24 -2.45 -2.24
N PHE A 76 -2.06 -1.42 -2.44
CA PHE A 76 -2.68 -0.71 -1.34
C PHE A 76 -3.98 -1.39 -0.91
N ALA A 77 -4.17 -1.48 0.41
CA ALA A 77 -5.41 -1.89 1.03
C ALA A 77 -5.74 -0.98 2.22
N VAL A 78 -7.01 -0.94 2.61
CA VAL A 78 -7.45 -0.34 3.86
C VAL A 78 -7.72 -1.44 4.86
N ARG A 79 -7.02 -1.37 6.00
CA ARG A 79 -7.24 -2.25 7.13
C ARG A 79 -8.06 -1.54 8.19
N ASP A 80 -9.27 -2.01 8.43
CA ASP A 80 -10.16 -1.47 9.44
C ASP A 80 -10.40 -2.48 10.56
N LYS A 81 -10.23 -2.02 11.81
CA LYS A 81 -10.37 -2.84 13.00
C LYS A 81 -11.61 -2.41 13.78
N LEU A 82 -12.60 -3.29 13.83
CA LEU A 82 -13.83 -3.15 14.60
C LEU A 82 -13.86 -4.20 15.70
N GLY A 83 -13.39 -3.82 16.89
CA GLY A 83 -13.23 -4.75 18.02
C GLY A 83 -12.12 -5.77 17.75
N SER A 84 -12.49 -7.06 17.73
CA SER A 84 -11.58 -8.17 17.37
C SER A 84 -11.51 -8.43 15.86
N ASN A 85 -12.46 -7.91 15.09
CA ASN A 85 -12.55 -8.17 13.66
C ASN A 85 -11.65 -7.20 12.90
N VAL A 86 -10.85 -7.75 11.98
CA VAL A 86 -10.01 -6.98 11.07
C VAL A 86 -10.54 -7.23 9.67
N ILE A 87 -10.97 -6.17 9.01
CA ILE A 87 -11.44 -6.20 7.62
C ILE A 87 -10.37 -5.55 6.76
N THR A 88 -9.90 -6.25 5.75
CA THR A 88 -8.99 -5.72 4.74
C THR A 88 -9.78 -5.47 3.46
N THR A 89 -9.84 -4.22 3.02
CA THR A 89 -10.50 -3.81 1.78
C THR A 89 -9.43 -3.47 0.75
N ASP A 90 -9.42 -4.18 -0.37
CA ASP A 90 -8.53 -3.84 -1.49
C ASP A 90 -8.96 -2.49 -2.09
N VAL A 91 -8.00 -1.59 -2.26
CA VAL A 91 -8.20 -0.27 -2.88
C VAL A 91 -7.23 -0.01 -4.03
N SER A 92 -6.61 -1.07 -4.56
CA SER A 92 -5.63 -1.01 -5.64
C SER A 92 -6.17 -0.41 -6.94
N SER A 93 -7.49 -0.41 -7.14
CA SER A 93 -8.14 0.26 -8.27
C SER A 93 -8.18 1.80 -8.14
N PHE A 94 -8.05 2.33 -6.93
CA PHE A 94 -8.08 3.76 -6.64
C PHE A 94 -6.71 4.32 -6.27
N LEU A 95 -5.85 3.49 -5.65
CA LEU A 95 -4.53 3.87 -5.20
C LEU A 95 -3.53 2.75 -5.52
N TYR A 96 -2.56 3.03 -6.38
CA TYR A 96 -1.58 2.03 -6.80
C TYR A 96 -0.17 2.59 -6.99
N ILE A 97 0.80 1.68 -6.97
CA ILE A 97 2.21 1.97 -7.21
C ILE A 97 2.58 1.42 -8.57
N THR A 98 3.39 2.17 -9.30
CA THR A 98 4.15 1.66 -10.43
C THR A 98 5.63 1.86 -10.16
N GLU A 99 6.43 0.93 -10.65
CA GLU A 99 7.87 0.94 -10.48
C GLU A 99 8.51 0.54 -11.82
N ALA A 100 9.54 1.28 -12.23
CA ALA A 100 10.29 0.95 -13.44
C ALA A 100 11.38 -0.09 -13.17
N THR A 101 12.19 0.12 -12.13
CA THR A 101 13.31 -0.75 -11.75
C THR A 101 13.68 -0.54 -10.29
N GLU A 102 14.04 -1.63 -9.61
CA GLU A 102 14.64 -1.65 -8.28
C GLU A 102 16.12 -2.03 -8.36
N VAL A 103 16.97 -1.29 -7.63
CA VAL A 103 18.40 -1.54 -7.51
C VAL A 103 18.71 -1.99 -6.08
N ASN A 104 19.21 -3.22 -5.94
CA ASN A 104 19.53 -3.82 -4.66
C ASN A 104 20.93 -3.43 -4.17
N ALA A 105 21.03 -3.13 -2.88
CA ALA A 105 22.26 -2.78 -2.17
C ALA A 105 22.40 -3.61 -0.87
N ASN A 106 23.58 -3.57 -0.25
CA ASN A 106 23.84 -4.16 1.08
C ASN A 106 23.32 -5.60 1.24
N ARG A 107 23.66 -6.49 0.30
CA ARG A 107 23.22 -7.91 0.32
C ARG A 107 21.69 -8.05 0.42
N ASN A 108 20.95 -7.22 -0.32
CA ASN A 108 19.49 -7.21 -0.38
C ASN A 108 18.78 -6.76 0.91
N THR A 109 19.47 -6.07 1.82
CA THR A 109 18.85 -5.45 3.02
C THR A 109 18.39 -4.01 2.77
N LEU A 110 18.79 -3.44 1.64
CA LEU A 110 18.46 -2.09 1.22
C LEU A 110 18.29 -2.10 -0.29
N SER A 111 17.34 -1.33 -0.79
CA SER A 111 17.19 -1.11 -2.22
C SER A 111 16.63 0.27 -2.52
N TYR A 112 16.80 0.67 -3.77
CA TYR A 112 16.43 1.98 -4.27
C TYR A 112 15.62 1.82 -5.55
N SER A 113 14.54 2.57 -5.68
CA SER A 113 13.72 2.55 -6.89
C SER A 113 13.13 3.93 -7.18
N ALA A 114 12.74 4.13 -8.44
CA ALA A 114 11.90 5.25 -8.83
C ALA A 114 10.45 4.74 -8.88
N GLN A 115 9.63 5.20 -7.93
CA GLN A 115 8.23 4.79 -7.82
C GLN A 115 7.31 5.95 -8.15
N THR A 116 6.19 5.63 -8.78
CA THR A 116 5.08 6.56 -9.01
C THR A 116 3.84 6.05 -8.30
N PHE A 117 3.31 6.89 -7.44
CA PHE A 117 2.10 6.68 -6.65
C PHE A 117 0.95 7.40 -7.35
N ASN A 118 -0.10 6.65 -7.68
CA ASN A 118 -1.26 7.15 -8.39
C ASN A 118 -2.48 6.99 -7.50
N PHE A 119 -3.25 8.07 -7.35
CA PHE A 119 -4.52 8.09 -6.64
C PHE A 119 -5.59 8.74 -7.51
N ASP A 120 -6.79 8.17 -7.53
CA ASP A 120 -7.98 8.78 -8.12
C ASP A 120 -9.21 8.33 -7.30
N ASP A 121 -9.92 9.29 -6.69
CA ASP A 121 -11.18 9.04 -5.98
C ASP A 121 -12.39 8.95 -6.92
N GLN A 122 -12.20 9.15 -8.24
CA GLN A 122 -13.26 9.21 -9.25
C GLN A 122 -14.32 10.28 -8.97
N ASN A 123 -14.02 11.23 -8.08
CA ASN A 123 -14.90 12.29 -7.59
C ASN A 123 -14.19 13.65 -7.54
N GLY A 124 -13.11 13.81 -8.30
CA GLY A 124 -12.41 15.07 -8.54
C GLY A 124 -11.13 15.27 -7.72
N THR A 125 -10.74 14.33 -6.85
CA THR A 125 -9.44 14.35 -6.18
C THR A 125 -8.55 13.23 -6.71
N SER A 126 -7.43 13.61 -7.30
CA SER A 126 -6.45 12.68 -7.87
C SER A 126 -5.03 13.19 -7.66
N PHE A 127 -4.05 12.30 -7.70
CA PHE A 127 -2.66 12.69 -7.88
C PHE A 127 -1.83 11.60 -8.56
N THR A 128 -0.81 12.05 -9.29
CA THR A 128 0.30 11.23 -9.77
C THR A 128 1.57 11.86 -9.22
N ALA A 129 2.21 11.18 -8.27
CA ALA A 129 3.40 11.67 -7.59
C ALA A 129 4.54 10.65 -7.72
N SER A 130 5.69 11.09 -8.22
CA SER A 130 6.86 10.24 -8.43
C SER A 130 8.01 10.70 -7.57
N GLY A 131 8.85 9.75 -7.15
CA GLY A 131 9.95 10.05 -6.26
C GLY A 131 11.02 8.96 -6.20
N PHE A 132 12.17 9.34 -5.66
CA PHE A 132 13.21 8.40 -5.27
C PHE A 132 12.79 7.69 -3.98
N THR A 133 12.61 6.38 -4.06
CA THR A 133 12.20 5.54 -2.94
C THR A 133 13.39 4.74 -2.42
N THR A 134 13.55 4.75 -1.10
CA THR A 134 14.42 3.82 -0.36
C THR A 134 13.56 2.75 0.30
N LEU A 135 13.88 1.49 0.03
CA LEU A 135 13.24 0.33 0.62
C LEU A 135 14.21 -0.35 1.58
N ARG A 136 13.80 -0.54 2.83
CA ARG A 136 14.55 -1.30 3.83
C ARG A 136 13.96 -2.69 3.90
N ARG A 137 14.81 -3.70 3.81
CA ARG A 137 14.44 -5.12 3.78
C ARG A 137 15.01 -5.83 5.00
N GLY A 138 14.27 -6.79 5.53
CA GLY A 138 14.65 -7.47 6.75
C GLY A 138 13.77 -8.65 7.10
N LYS A 139 14.12 -9.31 8.20
CA LYS A 139 13.37 -10.42 8.76
C LYS A 139 12.08 -9.89 9.41
N ILE A 140 10.96 -10.45 9.02
CA ILE A 140 9.61 -10.15 9.51
C ILE A 140 9.05 -11.41 10.16
N THR A 141 8.38 -11.25 11.29
CA THR A 141 7.75 -12.36 12.03
C THR A 141 6.26 -12.11 12.17
N GLY A 142 5.49 -13.21 12.14
CA GLY A 142 4.04 -13.21 12.32
C GLY A 142 3.63 -14.21 13.40
N ALA A 143 2.44 -14.05 13.98
CA ALA A 143 1.91 -15.04 14.90
C ALA A 143 1.65 -16.34 14.14
N HIS A 144 2.23 -17.45 14.58
CA HIS A 144 2.10 -18.77 13.94
C HIS A 144 2.63 -18.87 12.50
N ILE A 145 3.45 -17.90 12.07
CA ILE A 145 4.08 -17.89 10.75
C ILE A 145 5.59 -17.92 10.95
N GLY A 146 6.29 -18.72 10.13
CA GLY A 146 7.74 -18.68 10.04
C GLY A 146 8.26 -17.28 9.70
N SER A 147 9.55 -17.05 9.88
CA SER A 147 10.10 -15.76 9.50
C SER A 147 10.17 -15.59 7.99
N VAL A 148 9.68 -14.47 7.48
CA VAL A 148 9.78 -14.09 6.07
C VAL A 148 10.77 -12.94 5.93
N PHE A 149 11.49 -12.89 4.81
CA PHE A 149 12.34 -11.75 4.47
C PHE A 149 11.61 -10.88 3.45
N GLY A 150 11.49 -9.57 3.71
CA GLY A 150 10.77 -8.66 2.82
C GLY A 150 10.95 -7.21 3.22
N VAL A 151 10.20 -6.31 2.58
CA VAL A 151 10.26 -4.87 2.85
C VAL A 151 9.70 -4.57 4.24
N ILE A 152 10.57 -4.09 5.14
CA ILE A 152 10.22 -3.67 6.50
C ILE A 152 9.91 -2.18 6.62
N GLY A 153 10.31 -1.40 5.61
CA GLY A 153 10.00 0.02 5.54
C GLY A 153 10.28 0.62 4.17
N LEU A 154 9.56 1.68 3.86
CA LEU A 154 9.62 2.44 2.63
C LEU A 154 9.70 3.93 2.98
N SER A 155 10.52 4.67 2.26
CA SER A 155 10.55 6.14 2.34
C SER A 155 10.78 6.73 0.97
N SER A 156 9.85 7.57 0.52
CA SER A 156 9.90 8.26 -0.76
C SER A 156 9.64 9.75 -0.57
N GLN A 157 10.50 10.59 -1.16
CA GLN A 157 10.24 12.01 -1.35
C GLN A 157 9.67 12.18 -2.74
N VAL A 158 8.43 12.66 -2.83
CA VAL A 158 7.67 12.69 -4.07
C VAL A 158 7.30 14.11 -4.47
N ALA A 159 7.22 14.33 -5.77
CA ALA A 159 6.61 15.49 -6.36
C ALA A 159 5.70 15.05 -7.51
N GLY A 160 4.65 15.82 -7.76
CA GLY A 160 3.62 15.42 -8.69
C GLY A 160 2.61 16.50 -8.97
N TYR A 161 1.57 16.09 -9.68
CA TYR A 161 0.43 16.90 -10.03
C TYR A 161 -0.84 16.09 -9.81
N GLY A 162 -1.98 16.76 -9.88
CA GLY A 162 -3.26 16.10 -9.72
C GLY A 162 -4.42 17.06 -9.74
N SER A 163 -5.47 16.69 -9.02
CA SER A 163 -6.60 17.55 -8.74
C SER A 163 -7.04 17.47 -7.28
N ALA A 164 -7.51 18.57 -6.71
CA ALA A 164 -8.21 18.59 -5.43
C ALA A 164 -9.58 19.25 -5.63
N GLY A 165 -10.66 18.51 -5.41
CA GLY A 165 -12.02 18.99 -5.68
C GLY A 165 -12.22 19.51 -7.11
N GLY A 166 -11.60 18.86 -8.09
CA GLY A 166 -11.67 19.19 -9.51
C GLY A 166 -10.73 20.30 -9.99
N LYS A 167 -9.93 20.90 -9.10
CA LYS A 167 -8.96 21.96 -9.46
C LYS A 167 -7.57 21.37 -9.64
N TYR A 168 -6.85 21.78 -10.68
CA TYR A 168 -5.47 21.33 -10.91
C TYR A 168 -4.55 21.70 -9.75
N THR A 169 -3.75 20.75 -9.28
CA THR A 169 -2.81 20.94 -8.18
C THR A 169 -1.40 20.52 -8.56
N VAL A 170 -0.42 21.20 -7.97
CA VAL A 170 0.97 20.72 -7.90
C VAL A 170 1.24 20.34 -6.46
N LEU A 171 1.83 19.17 -6.24
CA LEU A 171 1.99 18.55 -4.94
C LEU A 171 3.44 18.10 -4.72
N SER A 172 3.90 18.21 -3.48
CA SER A 172 5.16 17.61 -3.02
C SER A 172 5.01 17.12 -1.58
N GLY A 173 5.82 16.15 -1.20
CA GLY A 173 5.81 15.65 0.17
C GLY A 173 6.47 14.29 0.31
N THR A 174 5.96 13.50 1.25
CA THR A 174 6.52 12.21 1.57
C THR A 174 5.48 11.11 1.57
N ILE A 175 5.92 9.93 1.12
CA ILE A 175 5.18 8.69 1.24
C ILE A 175 6.11 7.71 1.95
N THR A 176 5.66 7.18 3.08
CA THR A 176 6.44 6.26 3.90
C THR A 176 5.62 5.03 4.24
N ALA A 177 6.28 3.91 4.49
CA ALA A 177 5.63 2.74 5.08
C ALA A 177 6.54 2.07 6.11
N GLY A 178 5.96 1.40 7.09
CA GLY A 178 6.73 0.73 8.14
C GLY A 178 5.88 -0.22 8.98
N SER A 179 6.41 -0.59 10.16
CA SER A 179 5.73 -1.47 11.11
C SER A 179 5.34 -2.83 10.52
N ALA A 180 6.24 -3.42 9.75
CA ALA A 180 6.01 -4.65 8.99
C ALA A 180 5.60 -5.85 9.85
N ARG A 181 4.61 -6.61 9.37
CA ARG A 181 4.12 -7.85 9.98
C ARG A 181 3.87 -8.90 8.90
N ALA A 182 4.17 -10.15 9.22
CA ALA A 182 3.83 -11.28 8.36
C ALA A 182 2.47 -11.83 8.80
N GLU A 183 1.58 -12.08 7.83
CA GLU A 183 0.22 -12.55 8.06
C GLU A 183 -0.17 -13.55 6.95
N VAL A 184 -1.07 -14.49 7.25
CA VAL A 184 -1.71 -15.33 6.24
C VAL A 184 -3.08 -14.72 6.00
N ASP A 185 -3.42 -14.38 4.75
CA ASP A 185 -4.82 -14.13 4.41
C ASP A 185 -5.53 -15.48 4.32
N ASP A 186 -6.60 -15.62 5.10
CA ASP A 186 -7.51 -16.78 5.07
C ASP A 186 -8.41 -16.76 3.81
#